data_AF-A0A537SF51-F1
#
_entry.id   AF-A0A537SF51-F1
#
_cell.length_a   1.000
_cell.length_b   1.000
_cell.length_c   1.000
_cell.angle_alpha   90.00
_cell.angle_beta   90.00
_cell.angle_gamma   90.00
#
_symmetry.space_group_name_H-M   'P 1'
#
loop_
_entity.id
_entity.type
_entity.pdbx_description
1 polymer ?
#
loop_
_entity_poly.entity_id
_entity_poly.type
_entity_poly.pdbx_seq_one_letter_code
_entity_poly.pdbx_strand_id
1 'polypeptide(L)' 'MSQEKKDPPAKIDLEAQALIALEQARNMKPGAERTEAMKRAGILRNAADLQGLFFAKRGRPAKT' A
#
# COMPACT_ATOMS: atom_id res chain seq x y z
N MET A 1 15.31 -10.38 -27.47
CA MET A 1 15.42 -9.95 -26.06
C MET A 1 15.01 -8.49 -25.97
N SER A 2 14.34 -8.07 -24.89
CA SER A 2 14.09 -6.67 -24.46
C SER A 2 12.64 -6.20 -24.60
N GLN A 3 11.87 -6.35 -23.53
CA GLN A 3 11.50 -5.27 -22.60
C GLN A 3 10.47 -5.86 -21.63
N GLU A 4 10.95 -6.54 -20.58
CA GLU A 4 10.15 -6.78 -19.38
C GLU A 4 9.79 -5.41 -18.79
N LYS A 5 8.58 -4.95 -19.09
CA LYS A 5 7.98 -3.83 -18.39
C LYS A 5 7.75 -4.30 -16.96
N LYS A 6 8.73 -4.04 -16.10
CA LYS A 6 8.58 -4.09 -14.64
C LYS A 6 7.47 -3.10 -14.29
N ASP A 7 6.26 -3.62 -14.14
CA ASP A 7 5.18 -2.95 -13.42
C ASP A 7 5.75 -2.39 -12.11
N PRO A 8 5.38 -1.17 -11.69
CA PRO A 8 6.01 -0.53 -10.54
C PRO A 8 5.81 -1.42 -9.30
N PRO A 9 6.88 -2.03 -8.77
CA PRO A 9 6.76 -3.09 -7.75
C PRO A 9 6.33 -2.56 -6.37
N ALA A 10 6.18 -1.24 -6.22
CA ALA A 10 5.99 -0.60 -4.92
C ALA A 10 4.53 -0.62 -4.42
N LYS A 11 3.54 -0.59 -5.31
CA LYS A 11 2.12 -0.50 -4.89
C LYS A 11 1.59 -1.80 -4.30
N ILE A 12 1.87 -2.91 -4.98
CA ILE A 12 1.41 -4.25 -4.58
C ILE A 12 2.05 -4.65 -3.26
N ASP A 13 3.31 -4.26 -3.04
CA ASP A 13 4.04 -4.58 -1.82
C ASP A 13 3.45 -3.88 -0.58
N LEU A 14 3.10 -2.58 -0.67
CA LEU A 14 2.50 -1.84 0.44
C LEU A 14 1.09 -2.32 0.80
N GLU A 15 0.27 -2.65 -0.20
CA GLU A 15 -1.08 -3.17 0.02
C GLU A 15 -1.04 -4.59 0.61
N ALA A 16 -0.14 -5.45 0.11
CA ALA A 16 0.08 -6.78 0.68
C ALA A 16 0.57 -6.71 2.13
N GLN A 17 1.51 -5.81 2.44
CA GLN A 17 1.97 -5.58 3.81
C GLN A 17 0.84 -5.08 4.73
N ALA A 18 -0.04 -4.21 4.23
CA ALA A 18 -1.19 -3.73 4.98
C ALA A 18 -2.17 -4.88 5.31
N LEU A 19 -2.42 -5.78 4.36
CA LEU A 19 -3.29 -6.95 4.55
C LEU A 19 -2.70 -7.92 5.57
N ILE A 20 -1.40 -8.24 5.47
CA ILE A 20 -0.71 -9.11 6.44
C ILE A 20 -0.76 -8.50 7.85
N ALA A 21 -0.46 -7.21 7.98
CA ALA A 21 -0.53 -6.52 9.28
C ALA A 21 -1.94 -6.51 9.88
N LEU A 22 -2.97 -6.41 9.03
CA LEU A 22 -4.37 -6.46 9.44
C LEU A 22 -4.78 -7.86 9.88
N GLU A 23 -4.36 -8.89 9.16
CA GLU A 23 -4.61 -10.29 9.52
C GLU A 23 -3.93 -10.65 10.86
N GLN A 24 -2.69 -10.22 11.06
CA GLN A 24 -2.00 -10.34 12.33
C GLN A 24 -2.76 -9.62 13.45
N ALA A 25 -3.20 -8.38 13.23
CA ALA A 25 -3.99 -7.63 14.21
C ALA A 25 -5.35 -8.28 14.53
N ARG A 26 -5.94 -9.03 13.59
CA ARG A 26 -7.18 -9.79 13.83
C ARG A 26 -6.95 -11.02 14.71
N ASN A 27 -5.80 -11.67 14.56
CA ASN A 27 -5.43 -12.85 15.35
C ASN A 27 -4.95 -12.49 16.76
N MET A 28 -4.59 -11.22 17.02
CA MET A 28 -4.20 -10.74 18.35
C MET A 28 -5.40 -10.59 19.29
N LYS A 29 -5.18 -10.89 20.57
CA LYS A 29 -6.18 -10.64 21.62
C LYS A 29 -6.50 -9.13 21.70
N PRO A 30 -7.74 -8.76 22.06
CA PRO A 30 -8.10 -7.36 22.28
C PRO A 30 -7.17 -6.71 23.32
N GLY A 31 -6.51 -5.62 22.94
CA GLY A 31 -5.53 -4.94 23.78
C GLY A 31 -4.85 -3.78 23.07
N ALA A 32 -3.98 -3.05 23.77
CA ALA A 32 -3.23 -1.93 23.21
C ALA A 32 -2.40 -2.35 21.98
N GLU A 33 -1.80 -3.54 22.04
CA GLU A 33 -0.99 -4.10 20.95
C GLU A 33 -1.81 -4.31 19.66
N ARG A 34 -3.05 -4.79 19.78
CA ARG A 34 -3.97 -4.93 18.64
C ARG A 34 -4.32 -3.58 18.02
N THR A 35 -4.55 -2.56 18.86
CA THR A 35 -4.87 -1.20 18.39
C THR A 35 -3.70 -0.58 17.64
N GLU A 36 -2.48 -0.79 18.11
CA GLU A 36 -1.27 -0.34 17.41
C GLU A 36 -1.07 -1.07 16.08
N ALA A 37 -1.27 -2.39 16.05
CA ALA A 37 -1.19 -3.18 14.81
C ALA A 37 -2.23 -2.74 13.77
N MET A 38 -3.48 -2.50 14.20
CA MET A 38 -4.54 -1.92 13.35
C MET A 38 -4.16 -0.54 12.83
N LYS A 39 -3.56 0.31 13.67
CA LYS A 39 -3.11 1.65 13.28
C LYS A 39 -2.00 1.57 12.22
N ARG A 40 -1.04 0.65 12.37
CA ARG A 40 0.02 0.42 11.39
C ARG A 40 -0.55 -0.07 10.05
N ALA A 41 -1.51 -1.00 10.07
CA ALA A 41 -2.20 -1.45 8.86
C ALA A 41 -2.92 -0.29 8.12
N GLY A 42 -3.58 0.61 8.86
CA GLY A 42 -4.21 1.80 8.29
C GLY A 42 -3.21 2.77 7.65
N ILE A 43 -2.05 2.99 8.27
CA ILE A 43 -0.98 3.84 7.73
C ILE A 43 -0.44 3.25 6.41
N LEU A 44 -0.21 1.94 6.35
CA LEU A 44 0.29 1.26 5.15
C LEU A 44 -0.71 1.37 3.99
N ARG A 45 -2.00 1.23 4.27
CA ARG A 45 -3.06 1.43 3.27
C ARG A 45 -3.09 2.87 2.75
N ASN A 46 -3.03 3.86 3.66
CA ASN A 46 -2.98 5.27 3.27
C ASN A 46 -1.73 5.58 2.41
N ALA A 47 -0.59 4.97 2.72
CA ALA A 47 0.63 5.11 1.92
C ALA A 47 0.46 4.52 0.51
N ALA A 48 -0.19 3.36 0.40
CA ALA A 48 -0.54 2.75 -0.90
C ALA A 48 -1.51 3.64 -1.70
N ASP A 49 -2.54 4.18 -1.06
CA ASP A 49 -3.53 5.07 -1.68
C ASP A 49 -2.90 6.38 -2.19
N LEU A 50 -2.00 6.98 -1.40
CA LEU A 50 -1.24 8.16 -1.81
C LEU A 50 -0.36 7.86 -3.03
N GLN A 51 0.36 6.73 -3.04
CA GLN A 51 1.10 6.27 -4.22
C GLN A 51 0.19 6.07 -5.45
N GLY A 52 -1.04 5.60 -5.22
CA GLY A 52 -2.14 5.53 -6.18
C GLY A 52 -2.38 6.87 -6.90
N LEU A 53 -2.64 7.91 -6.10
CA LEU A 53 -2.92 9.28 -6.54
C LEU A 53 -1.74 9.94 -7.28
N PHE A 54 -0.50 9.75 -6.81
CA PHE A 54 0.67 10.32 -7.49
C PHE A 54 0.91 9.67 -8.87
N PHE A 55 0.65 8.38 -9.02
CA PHE A 55 0.78 7.70 -10.31
C PHE A 55 -0.31 8.10 -11.32
N ALA A 56 -1.55 8.38 -10.87
CA ALA A 56 -2.62 8.82 -11.76
C ALA A 56 -2.30 10.14 -12.51
N LYS A 57 -1.45 11.00 -11.94
CA LYS A 57 -1.02 12.26 -12.58
C LYS A 57 0.16 12.10 -13.56
N ARG A 58 0.88 10.97 -13.55
CA ARG A 58 2.11 10.77 -14.34
C ARG A 58 1.85 10.58 -15.85
N GLY A 59 0.59 10.38 -16.25
CA GLY A 59 0.20 10.13 -17.64
C GLY A 59 -0.55 11.27 -18.32
N ARG A 60 -0.69 12.46 -17.73
CA ARG A 60 -1.32 13.59 -18.45
C ARG A 60 -0.27 14.22 -19.37
N PRO A 61 -0.33 14.01 -20.71
CA PRO A 61 0.52 14.78 -21.61
C PRO A 61 0.23 16.27 -21.43
N ALA A 62 1.28 17.09 -21.44
CA ALA A 62 1.11 18.53 -21.47
C ALA A 62 0.28 18.89 -22.71
N LYS A 63 -0.75 19.73 -22.55
CA LYS A 63 -1.41 20.32 -23.72
C LYS A 63 -0.39 21.20 -24.43
N THR A 64 -0.01 20.83 -25.64
CA THR A 64 0.46 21.78 -26.67
C THR A 64 -0.67 22.71 -27.05
#